data_AF-A0A3P7LXI4-F1
#
_entry.id   AF-A0A3P7LXI4-F1
#
_cell.length_a   1.000
_cell.length_b   1.000
_cell.length_c   1.000
_cell.angle_alpha   90.00
_cell.angle_beta   90.00
_cell.angle_gamma   90.00
#
_symmetry.space_group_name_H-M   'P 1'
#
loop_
_entity.id
_entity.type
_entity.pdbx_description
1 polymer ?
#
loop_
_entity_poly.entity_id
_entity_poly.type
_entity_poly.pdbx_seq_one_letter_code
_entity_poly.pdbx_strand_id
1 'polypeptide(L)'
;MTHQEIQMFEDQLALIHCLPQLNNLRVTGKLTDLTIELEDNVKVHAHSIVLASRVPSLCDALYKTPTKDRAVVLKWPTVSSEY
;
A
#
# COMPACT_ATOMS: atom_id res chain seq x y z
N MET A 1 -35.83 27.45 12.87
CA MET A 1 -34.57 27.09 12.22
C MET A 1 -34.16 25.73 12.74
N THR A 2 -34.26 24.68 11.92
CA THR A 2 -33.92 23.31 12.32
C THR A 2 -32.40 23.16 12.37
N HIS A 3 -31.83 23.10 13.57
CA HIS A 3 -30.45 22.68 13.74
C HIS A 3 -30.34 21.22 13.31
N GLN A 4 -29.68 20.98 12.19
CA GLN A 4 -29.42 19.65 11.68
C GLN A 4 -28.29 19.06 12.54
N GLU A 5 -28.64 18.19 13.48
CA GLU A 5 -27.66 17.47 14.29
C GLU A 5 -26.85 16.54 13.38
N ILE A 6 -25.55 16.83 13.27
CA ILE A 6 -24.62 15.99 12.51
C ILE A 6 -24.35 14.75 13.36
N GLN A 7 -24.89 13.60 12.95
CA GLN A 7 -24.56 12.33 13.56
C GLN A 7 -23.20 11.84 13.04
N MET A 8 -22.23 11.70 13.94
CA MET A 8 -20.95 11.08 13.62
C MET A 8 -21.13 9.57 13.49
N PHE A 9 -20.84 9.02 12.31
CA PHE A 9 -20.78 7.58 12.09
C PHE A 9 -19.34 7.11 12.21
N GLU A 10 -19.12 6.08 13.02
CA GLU A 10 -17.83 5.41 13.16
C GLU A 10 -18.02 3.91 12.88
N ASP A 11 -17.33 3.41 11.86
CA ASP A 11 -17.31 1.98 11.55
C ASP A 11 -16.29 1.29 12.45
N GLN A 12 -16.80 0.55 13.44
CA GLN A 12 -15.96 -0.13 14.40
C GLN A 12 -15.08 -1.18 13.71
N LEU A 13 -13.78 -1.12 13.98
CA LEU A 13 -12.78 -2.05 13.43
C LEU A 13 -12.64 -2.00 11.90
N ALA A 14 -13.07 -0.92 11.26
CA ALA A 14 -13.02 -0.74 9.79
C ALA A 14 -11.68 -1.15 9.17
N LEU A 15 -10.56 -0.74 9.79
CA LEU A 15 -9.23 -1.07 9.29
C LEU A 15 -8.98 -2.59 9.26
N ILE A 16 -9.36 -3.31 10.32
CA ILE A 16 -9.20 -4.77 10.40
C ILE A 16 -10.07 -5.44 9.34
N HIS A 17 -11.31 -4.98 9.17
CA HIS A 17 -12.23 -5.50 8.16
C HIS A 17 -11.76 -5.22 6.72
N CYS A 18 -10.98 -4.15 6.51
CA CYS A 18 -10.40 -3.84 5.20
C CYS A 18 -9.21 -4.72 4.82
N LEU A 19 -8.48 -5.31 5.78
CA LEU A 19 -7.24 -6.04 5.50
C LEU A 19 -7.38 -7.19 4.48
N PRO A 20 -8.42 -8.06 4.56
CA PRO A 20 -8.61 -9.11 3.55
C PRO A 20 -8.81 -8.53 2.15
N GLN A 21 -9.56 -7.44 2.04
CA GLN A 21 -9.80 -6.79 0.74
C GLN A 21 -8.55 -6.09 0.21
N LEU A 22 -7.75 -5.45 1.07
CA LEU A 22 -6.45 -4.90 0.68
C LEU A 22 -5.52 -5.97 0.13
N ASN A 23 -5.50 -7.17 0.74
CA ASN A 23 -4.73 -8.29 0.22
C ASN A 23 -5.25 -8.77 -1.14
N ASN A 24 -6.57 -8.87 -1.32
CA ASN A 24 -7.17 -9.23 -2.61
C ASN A 24 -6.82 -8.22 -3.71
N LEU A 25 -6.84 -6.92 -3.39
CA LEU A 25 -6.42 -5.86 -4.30
C LEU A 25 -4.95 -6.03 -4.69
N ARG A 26 -4.07 -6.33 -3.73
CA ARG A 26 -2.65 -6.56 -3.98
C ARG A 26 -2.41 -7.75 -4.90
N VAL A 27 -3.04 -8.89 -4.61
CA VAL A 27 -2.92 -10.13 -5.42
C VAL A 27 -3.45 -9.94 -6.84
N THR A 28 -4.50 -9.11 -7.01
CA THR A 28 -5.06 -8.79 -8.33
C THR A 28 -4.37 -7.62 -9.04
N GLY A 29 -3.32 -7.05 -8.44
CA GLY A 29 -2.60 -5.88 -9.00
C GLY A 29 -3.45 -4.60 -9.06
N LYS A 30 -4.56 -4.54 -8.32
CA LYS A 30 -5.45 -3.38 -8.30
C LYS A 30 -4.99 -2.36 -7.28
N LEU A 31 -5.00 -1.09 -7.71
CA LEU A 31 -4.62 0.07 -6.91
C LEU A 31 -3.17 0.03 -6.39
N THR A 32 -2.32 -0.85 -6.92
CA THR A 32 -0.90 -0.90 -6.55
C THR A 32 -0.13 0.22 -7.23
N ASP A 33 0.67 0.93 -6.45
CA ASP A 33 1.48 2.09 -6.84
C ASP A 33 2.98 1.85 -6.61
N LEU A 34 3.33 0.69 -6.04
CA LEU A 34 4.70 0.25 -5.76
C LEU A 34 4.99 -1.07 -6.49
N THR A 35 6.12 -1.10 -7.20
CA THR A 35 6.74 -2.32 -7.70
C THR A 35 8.01 -2.58 -6.90
N ILE A 36 8.17 -3.78 -6.38
CA ILE A 36 9.38 -4.21 -5.69
C ILE A 36 10.09 -5.20 -6.63
N GLU A 37 11.33 -4.89 -6.96
CA GLU A 37 12.22 -5.73 -7.76
C GLU A 37 13.12 -6.52 -6.81
N LEU A 38 12.97 -7.83 -6.81
CA LEU A 38 13.75 -8.79 -6.03
C LEU A 38 14.96 -9.30 -6.83
N GLU A 39 15.69 -10.26 -6.30
CA GLU A 39 16.69 -11.01 -7.07
C GLU A 39 16.07 -11.63 -8.35
N ASP A 40 16.94 -11.91 -9.33
CA ASP A 40 16.55 -12.48 -10.64
C ASP A 40 15.52 -11.67 -11.44
N ASN A 41 15.43 -10.36 -11.17
CA ASN A 41 14.46 -9.45 -11.78
C ASN A 41 12.99 -9.83 -11.50
N VAL A 42 12.73 -10.59 -10.44
CA VAL A 42 11.35 -10.90 -10.03
C VAL A 42 10.68 -9.62 -9.54
N LYS A 43 9.48 -9.35 -10.04
CA LYS A 43 8.71 -8.14 -9.72
C LYS A 43 7.46 -8.51 -8.95
N VAL A 44 7.26 -7.84 -7.82
CA VAL A 44 6.02 -7.95 -7.03
C VAL A 44 5.37 -6.58 -6.91
N HIS A 45 4.04 -6.55 -6.97
CA HIS A 45 3.26 -5.32 -6.85
C HIS A 45 2.69 -5.18 -5.44
N ALA A 46 2.70 -3.95 -4.92
CA ALA A 46 2.27 -3.63 -3.57
C ALA A 46 1.63 -2.23 -3.50
N HIS A 47 1.00 -1.94 -2.37
CA HIS A 47 0.52 -0.61 -2.00
C HIS A 47 1.59 0.08 -1.14
N SER A 48 2.08 1.23 -1.60
CA SER A 48 3.12 2.02 -0.93
C SER A 48 2.72 2.36 0.51
N ILE A 49 1.46 2.75 0.71
CA ILE A 49 0.90 3.11 2.02
C ILE A 49 0.90 1.93 2.99
N VAL A 50 0.64 0.71 2.51
CA VAL A 50 0.64 -0.49 3.35
C VAL A 50 2.07 -0.82 3.77
N LEU A 51 3.04 -0.73 2.85
CA LEU A 51 4.44 -0.98 3.17
C LEU A 51 5.01 0.07 4.13
N ALA A 52 4.73 1.36 3.89
CA ALA A 52 5.11 2.48 4.75
C ALA A 52 4.53 2.34 6.17
N SER A 53 3.26 1.93 6.26
CA SER A 53 2.59 1.68 7.55
C SER A 53 3.26 0.55 8.35
N ARG A 54 3.78 -0.47 7.65
CA ARG A 54 4.45 -1.62 8.30
C ARG A 54 5.91 -1.35 8.64
N VAL A 55 6.59 -0.52 7.85
CA VAL A 55 8.01 -0.21 7.94
C VAL A 55 8.20 1.31 7.95
N PRO A 56 8.09 1.96 9.13
CA PRO A 56 8.07 3.42 9.23
C PRO A 56 9.30 4.12 8.64
N SER A 57 10.46 3.46 8.64
CA SER A 57 11.68 4.00 8.02
C SER A 57 11.59 4.18 6.51
N LEU A 58 10.64 3.52 5.84
CA LEU A 58 10.40 3.66 4.40
C LEU A 58 9.40 4.78 4.06
N CYS A 59 8.72 5.39 5.04
CA CYS A 59 7.73 6.44 4.80
C CYS A 59 8.28 7.58 3.93
N ASP A 60 9.42 8.15 4.32
CA ASP A 60 10.02 9.28 3.59
C ASP A 60 10.52 8.90 2.20
N ALA A 61 10.98 7.65 2.04
CA ALA A 61 11.46 7.13 0.77
C ALA A 61 10.31 6.91 -0.22
N LEU A 62 9.17 6.42 0.27
CA LEU A 62 7.98 6.13 -0.53
C LEU A 62 7.12 7.37 -0.80
N TYR A 63 7.11 8.36 0.10
CA TYR A 63 6.34 9.60 -0.05
C TYR A 63 6.88 10.54 -1.15
N LYS A 64 8.19 10.53 -1.40
CA LYS A 64 8.85 11.50 -2.29
C LYS A 64 8.68 11.26 -3.79
N THR A 65 7.98 10.21 -4.21
CA THR A 65 7.95 9.79 -5.63
C THR A 65 6.56 9.68 -6.27
N PRO A 66 5.80 10.78 -6.42
CA PRO A 66 4.73 10.83 -7.41
C PRO A 66 5.23 11.55 -8.68
N THR A 67 5.85 10.82 -9.61
CA THR A 67 5.87 11.25 -11.01
C THR A 67 4.72 10.55 -11.70
N LYS A 68 3.78 11.34 -12.23
CA LYS A 68 2.40 11.01 -12.64
C LYS A 68 2.15 9.72 -13.44
N ASP A 69 3.17 9.03 -13.93
CA ASP A 69 3.03 7.85 -14.80
C ASP A 69 3.96 6.68 -14.46
N ARG A 70 4.63 6.68 -13.29
CA ARG A 70 5.54 5.58 -12.92
C ARG A 70 5.29 5.10 -11.50
N ALA A 71 4.94 3.82 -11.39
CA ALA A 71 5.00 3.11 -10.13
C ALA A 71 6.40 3.26 -9.52
N VAL A 72 6.47 3.50 -8.22
CA VAL A 72 7.74 3.55 -7.49
C VAL A 72 8.39 2.18 -7.63
N VAL A 73 9.68 2.13 -8.00
CA VAL A 73 10.43 0.87 -8.06
C VAL A 73 11.39 0.82 -6.90
N LEU A 74 11.14 -0.09 -5.96
CA LEU A 74 12.04 -0.36 -4.84
C LEU A 74 12.86 -1.62 -5.17
N LYS A 75 14.19 -1.51 -5.14
CA LYS A 75 15.08 -2.62 -5.43
C LYS A 75 15.52 -3.29 -4.14
N TRP A 76 15.23 -4.59 -4.00
CA TRP A 76 15.67 -5.45 -2.90
C TRP A 76 16.50 -6.63 -3.46
N PRO A 77 17.74 -6.37 -3.91
CA PRO A 77 18.57 -7.35 -4.60
C PRO A 77 19.20 -8.40 -3.67
N THR A 78 18.83 -8.42 -2.38
CA THR A 78 19.32 -9.39 -1.39
C THR A 78 18.21 -10.32 -0.90
N VAL A 79 17.02 -10.23 -1.50
CA VAL A 79 15.85 -11.02 -1.14
C VAL A 79 15.57 -11.94 -2.30
N SER A 80 15.84 -13.24 -2.11
CA SER A 80 15.49 -14.27 -3.07
C SER A 80 13.96 -14.38 -3.21
N SER A 81 13.52 -14.66 -4.43
CA SER A 81 12.11 -14.99 -4.72
C SER A 81 11.73 -16.43 -4.33
N GLU A 82 12.72 -17.26 -3.99
CA GLU A 82 12.52 -18.64 -3.57
C GLU A 82 12.14 -18.72 -2.09
N TYR A 83 10.84 -18.85 -1.83
CA TYR A 83 10.28 -19.37 -0.59
C TYR A 83 9.07 -20.25 -0.87
#